data_AF-A0A210VRA9-F1
#
_entry.id   AF-A0A210VRA9-F1
#
_cell.length_a   1.000
_cell.length_b   1.000
_cell.length_c   1.000
_cell.angle_alpha   90.00
_cell.angle_beta   90.00
_cell.angle_gamma   90.00
#
_symmetry.space_group_name_H-M   'P 1'
#
loop_
_entity.id
_entity.type
_entity.pdbx_description
1 polymer ?
#
loop_
_entity_poly.entity_id
_entity_poly.type
_entity_poly.pdbx_seq_one_letter_code
_entity_poly.pdbx_strand_id
1 'polypeptide(L)'
;MNSVVVHLALALFGTVGSCILIWRLADPDPKHLRAALGPQELLAAERRVQWAESMLAALAGAASMHRAPSLGMANVGAHYIPLRHRVCVSHAFLARLSDAELQLILAHEVGHAARRWKTFFRAGGISEEVLADRLALRIASATPEQWLHTVLASIAAEPSLAMNLELERRALALGVVYSPL
;
A
#
# COMPACT_ATOMS: atom_id res chain seq x y z
N MET A 1 -19.66 -22.25 -29.72
CA MET A 1 -18.19 -22.10 -29.65
C MET A 1 -17.76 -20.71 -29.12
N ASN A 2 -18.45 -20.14 -28.12
CA ASN A 2 -18.21 -18.75 -27.67
C ASN A 2 -17.69 -18.61 -26.23
N SER A 3 -17.52 -19.72 -25.48
CA SER A 3 -17.10 -19.65 -24.07
C SER A 3 -15.57 -19.57 -23.92
N VAL A 4 -14.81 -20.19 -24.82
CA VAL A 4 -13.35 -20.29 -24.71
C VAL A 4 -12.66 -18.94 -24.97
N VAL A 5 -13.18 -18.13 -25.89
CA VAL A 5 -12.62 -16.81 -26.22
C VAL A 5 -12.81 -15.80 -25.07
N VAL A 6 -13.93 -15.87 -24.35
CA VAL A 6 -14.19 -15.02 -23.17
C VAL A 6 -13.28 -15.39 -22.00
N HIS A 7 -12.98 -16.68 -21.82
CA HIS A 7 -12.07 -17.15 -20.75
C HIS A 7 -10.61 -16.80 -21.06
N LEU A 8 -10.20 -16.82 -22.34
CA LEU A 8 -8.86 -16.38 -22.74
C LEU A 8 -8.67 -14.86 -22.58
N ALA A 9 -9.69 -14.06 -22.86
CA ALA A 9 -9.65 -12.61 -22.66
C ALA A 9 -9.57 -12.24 -21.17
N LEU A 10 -10.31 -12.93 -20.29
CA LEU A 10 -10.22 -12.74 -18.83
C LEU A 10 -8.86 -13.14 -18.25
N ALA A 11 -8.22 -14.19 -18.79
CA ALA A 11 -6.86 -14.56 -18.41
C ALA A 11 -5.82 -13.50 -18.82
N LEU A 12 -6.03 -12.85 -19.98
CA LEU A 12 -5.15 -11.79 -20.49
C LEU A 12 -5.28 -10.45 -19.72
N PHE A 13 -6.46 -10.11 -19.20
CA PHE A 13 -6.63 -8.93 -18.34
C PHE A 13 -6.08 -9.15 -16.90
N GLY A 14 -6.18 -10.37 -16.38
CA GLY A 14 -5.53 -10.74 -15.10
C GLY A 14 -4.00 -10.65 -15.17
N THR A 15 -3.40 -10.87 -16.35
CA THR A 15 -1.97 -10.72 -16.55
C THR A 15 -1.49 -9.27 -16.61
N VAL A 16 -2.30 -8.27 -16.95
CA VAL A 16 -1.82 -6.87 -16.96
C VAL A 16 -1.57 -6.36 -15.54
N GLY A 17 -2.45 -6.68 -14.59
CA GLY A 17 -2.24 -6.36 -13.17
C GLY A 17 -1.02 -7.09 -12.58
N SER A 18 -0.83 -8.36 -12.95
CA SER A 18 0.35 -9.15 -12.55
C SER A 18 1.64 -8.68 -13.23
N CYS A 19 1.58 -8.22 -14.47
CA CYS A 19 2.71 -7.63 -15.17
C CYS A 19 3.10 -6.29 -14.57
N ILE A 20 2.17 -5.43 -14.12
CA ILE A 20 2.52 -4.18 -13.43
C ILE A 20 3.19 -4.47 -12.07
N LEU A 21 2.78 -5.52 -11.37
CA LEU A 21 3.41 -5.94 -10.11
C LEU A 21 4.82 -6.54 -10.34
N ILE A 22 4.98 -7.34 -11.40
CA ILE A 22 6.27 -7.89 -11.81
C ILE A 22 7.19 -6.79 -12.37
N TRP A 23 6.65 -5.83 -13.13
CA TRP A 23 7.40 -4.68 -13.64
C TRP A 23 7.79 -3.75 -12.49
N ARG A 24 6.94 -3.51 -11.49
CA ARG A 24 7.32 -2.76 -10.27
C ARG A 24 8.34 -3.49 -9.40
N LEU A 25 8.38 -4.82 -9.44
CA LEU A 25 9.38 -5.64 -8.75
C LEU A 25 10.68 -5.83 -9.54
N ALA A 26 10.65 -5.60 -10.86
CA ALA A 26 11.75 -5.86 -11.79
C ALA A 26 12.21 -4.63 -12.58
N ASP A 27 11.67 -3.43 -12.33
CA ASP A 27 12.09 -2.19 -12.99
C ASP A 27 13.58 -1.97 -12.72
N PRO A 28 14.44 -2.13 -13.75
CA PRO A 28 15.88 -2.12 -13.58
C PRO A 28 16.42 -0.69 -13.42
N ASP A 29 15.59 0.35 -13.56
CA ASP A 29 16.00 1.73 -13.34
C ASP A 29 15.35 2.33 -12.07
N PRO A 30 16.05 2.29 -10.91
CA PRO A 30 15.54 2.83 -9.65
C PRO A 30 15.30 4.35 -9.67
N LYS A 31 15.65 5.05 -10.77
CA LYS A 31 15.52 6.51 -10.89
C LYS A 31 14.17 6.96 -11.46
N HIS A 32 13.43 6.11 -12.19
CA HIS A 32 12.26 6.57 -12.95
C HIS A 32 10.96 6.67 -12.13
N LEU A 33 10.86 5.99 -10.99
CA LEU A 33 9.66 6.03 -10.13
C LEU A 33 9.90 6.64 -8.75
N ARG A 34 11.15 6.86 -8.36
CA ARG A 34 11.50 7.44 -7.07
C ARG A 34 11.22 8.94 -7.08
N ALA A 35 10.49 9.42 -6.09
CA ALA A 35 10.34 10.86 -5.90
C ALA A 35 11.70 11.52 -5.71
N ALA A 36 11.91 12.67 -6.36
CA ALA A 36 13.08 13.50 -6.09
C ALA A 36 12.99 14.03 -4.65
N LEU A 37 14.02 13.74 -3.86
CA LEU A 37 14.12 14.13 -2.45
C LEU A 37 15.36 15.01 -2.25
N GLY A 38 15.18 16.13 -1.55
CA GLY A 38 16.28 16.96 -1.10
C GLY A 38 17.05 16.31 0.07
N PRO A 39 18.26 16.82 0.39
CA PRO A 39 19.07 16.28 1.50
C PRO A 39 18.36 16.27 2.86
N GLN A 40 17.55 17.30 3.15
CA GLN A 40 16.80 17.40 4.41
C GLN A 40 15.69 16.34 4.50
N GLU A 41 15.07 16.00 3.38
CA GLU A 41 14.02 14.97 3.31
C GLU A 41 14.61 13.58 3.51
N LEU A 42 15.79 13.31 2.94
CA LEU A 42 16.51 12.05 3.18
C LEU A 42 16.87 11.89 4.68
N LEU A 43 17.41 12.95 5.30
CA LEU A 43 17.70 12.92 6.74
C LEU A 43 16.44 12.77 7.59
N ALA A 44 15.32 13.39 7.20
CA ALA A 44 14.04 13.22 7.88
C ALA A 44 13.52 11.78 7.77
N ALA A 45 13.62 11.18 6.58
CA ALA A 45 13.24 9.79 6.34
C ALA A 45 14.08 8.83 7.20
N GLU A 46 15.40 9.00 7.23
CA GLU A 46 16.32 8.18 8.03
C GLU A 46 15.97 8.22 9.52
N ARG A 47 15.69 9.41 10.07
CA ARG A 47 15.29 9.57 11.48
C ARG A 47 13.98 8.86 11.81
N ARG A 48 13.09 8.66 10.84
CA ARG A 48 11.77 8.03 11.05
C ARG A 48 11.77 6.51 10.83
N VAL A 49 12.87 5.91 10.37
CA VAL A 49 12.98 4.46 10.17
C VAL A 49 12.68 3.70 11.46
N GLN A 50 13.34 4.06 12.58
CA GLN A 50 13.15 3.38 13.86
C GLN A 50 11.72 3.52 14.42
N TRP A 51 11.11 4.70 14.21
CA TRP A 51 9.71 4.93 14.54
C TRP A 51 8.80 4.01 13.71
N ALA A 52 9.03 3.90 12.40
CA ALA A 52 8.23 3.06 11.51
C ALA A 52 8.35 1.56 11.84
N GLU A 53 9.55 1.10 12.20
CA GLU A 53 9.76 -0.28 12.69
C GLU A 53 8.97 -0.56 13.97
N SER A 54 9.05 0.36 14.94
CA SER A 54 8.31 0.25 16.20
C SER A 54 6.80 0.28 15.97
N MET A 55 6.34 1.12 15.05
CA MET A 55 4.93 1.23 14.67
C MET A 55 4.41 -0.04 14.00
N LEU A 56 5.20 -0.65 13.10
CA LEU A 56 4.84 -1.95 12.49
C LEU A 56 4.66 -3.05 13.56
N ALA A 57 5.52 -3.06 14.59
CA ALA A 57 5.39 -4.01 15.69
C ALA A 57 4.11 -3.76 16.50
N ALA A 58 3.78 -2.51 16.82
CA ALA A 58 2.56 -2.14 17.54
C ALA A 58 1.29 -2.51 16.75
N LEU A 59 1.25 -2.18 15.46
CA LEU A 59 0.13 -2.49 14.56
C LEU A 59 -0.04 -4.00 14.36
N ALA A 60 1.05 -4.76 14.23
CA ALA A 60 0.99 -6.22 14.17
C ALA A 60 0.40 -6.83 15.45
N GLY A 61 0.75 -6.27 16.62
CA GLY A 61 0.14 -6.63 17.90
C GLY A 61 -1.37 -6.34 17.93
N ALA A 62 -1.79 -5.15 17.49
CA ALA A 62 -3.21 -4.78 17.37
C ALA A 62 -3.96 -5.67 16.36
N ALA A 63 -3.28 -6.17 15.33
CA ALA A 63 -3.80 -7.14 14.38
C ALA A 63 -3.77 -8.60 14.89
N SER A 64 -3.33 -8.84 16.13
CA SER A 64 -3.18 -10.17 16.73
C SER A 64 -2.27 -11.11 15.94
N MET A 65 -1.24 -10.56 15.30
CA MET A 65 -0.25 -11.34 14.55
C MET A 65 0.80 -11.91 15.50
N HIS A 66 1.19 -13.17 15.31
CA HIS A 66 2.25 -13.81 16.10
C HIS A 66 3.64 -13.22 15.85
N ARG A 67 3.85 -12.62 14.69
CA ARG A 67 5.13 -12.02 14.29
C ARG A 67 4.84 -10.76 13.48
N ALA A 68 5.55 -9.68 13.79
CA ALA A 68 5.50 -8.45 13.02
C ALA A 68 6.28 -8.58 11.69
N PRO A 69 5.82 -7.97 10.60
CA PRO A 69 6.61 -7.88 9.38
C PRO A 69 7.83 -6.97 9.61
N SER A 70 8.95 -7.32 8.98
CA SER A 70 10.14 -6.45 8.99
C SER A 70 9.92 -5.19 8.14
N LEU A 71 10.60 -4.09 8.44
CA LEU A 71 10.63 -2.93 7.56
C LEU A 71 11.64 -3.14 6.43
N GLY A 72 11.36 -2.56 5.26
CA GLY A 72 12.29 -2.39 4.16
C GLY A 72 12.03 -1.09 3.42
N MET A 73 12.93 -0.74 2.50
CA MET A 73 12.79 0.46 1.67
C MET A 73 12.22 0.11 0.30
N ALA A 74 11.24 0.90 -0.13
CA ALA A 74 10.69 0.88 -1.48
C ALA A 74 11.24 2.06 -2.30
N ASN A 75 11.19 1.93 -3.63
CA ASN A 75 11.45 3.06 -4.52
C ASN A 75 10.25 4.03 -4.56
N VAL A 76 9.03 3.50 -4.41
CA VAL A 76 7.76 4.24 -4.45
C VAL A 76 6.72 3.53 -3.58
N GLY A 77 5.86 4.33 -2.94
CA GLY A 77 4.73 3.95 -2.11
C GLY A 77 5.09 3.13 -0.88
N ALA A 78 4.10 2.41 -0.38
CA ALA A 78 4.29 1.30 0.54
C ALA A 78 3.71 0.03 -0.08
N HIS A 79 4.29 -1.12 0.25
CA HIS A 79 3.74 -2.42 -0.13
C HIS A 79 4.29 -3.54 0.76
N TYR A 80 3.47 -4.54 1.02
CA TYR A 80 3.85 -5.76 1.70
C TYR A 80 4.38 -6.83 0.72
N ILE A 81 5.52 -7.45 1.06
CA ILE A 81 6.13 -8.57 0.34
C ILE A 81 5.86 -9.88 1.11
N PRO A 82 4.96 -10.75 0.62
CA PRO A 82 4.58 -11.98 1.31
C PRO A 82 5.74 -12.93 1.54
N LEU A 83 6.64 -13.15 0.58
CA LEU A 83 7.71 -14.14 0.72
C LEU A 83 8.68 -13.80 1.86
N ARG A 84 9.01 -12.53 2.01
CA ARG A 84 9.96 -12.04 3.02
C ARG A 84 9.31 -11.60 4.32
N HIS A 85 7.98 -11.59 4.39
CA HIS A 85 7.20 -11.03 5.49
C HIS A 85 7.73 -9.63 5.87
N ARG A 86 7.73 -8.75 4.87
CA ARG A 86 8.36 -7.43 4.94
C ARG A 86 7.42 -6.37 4.39
N VAL A 87 7.25 -5.26 5.10
CA VAL A 87 6.60 -4.05 4.58
C VAL A 87 7.69 -3.13 4.07
N CYS A 88 7.64 -2.79 2.79
CA CYS A 88 8.55 -1.84 2.16
C CYS A 88 7.86 -0.47 2.07
N VAL A 89 8.56 0.60 2.44
CA VAL A 89 8.04 1.98 2.41
C VAL A 89 9.04 2.89 1.72
N SER A 90 8.57 3.85 0.92
CA SER A 90 9.44 4.79 0.25
C SER A 90 9.99 5.85 1.19
N HIS A 91 11.13 6.43 0.81
CA HIS A 91 11.73 7.54 1.55
C HIS A 91 10.83 8.78 1.53
N ALA A 92 10.03 8.99 0.47
CA ALA A 92 9.16 10.14 0.40
C ALA A 92 8.00 10.04 1.39
N PHE A 93 7.41 8.86 1.57
CA PHE A 93 6.40 8.63 2.61
C PHE A 93 6.99 8.88 4.00
N LEU A 94 8.19 8.34 4.26
CA LEU A 94 8.91 8.58 5.52
C LEU A 94 9.30 10.05 5.72
N ALA A 95 9.52 10.83 4.67
CA ALA A 95 9.92 12.22 4.80
C ALA A 95 8.73 13.20 4.92
N ARG A 96 7.66 12.95 4.15
CA ARG A 96 6.62 13.96 3.85
C ARG A 96 5.30 13.73 4.58
N LEU A 97 4.96 12.49 4.92
CA LEU A 97 3.70 12.19 5.59
C LEU A 97 3.82 12.49 7.08
N SER A 98 2.73 12.96 7.68
CA SER A 98 2.61 13.01 9.13
C SER A 98 2.69 11.61 9.76
N ASP A 99 2.90 11.53 11.07
CA ASP A 99 2.91 10.25 11.79
C ASP A 99 1.57 9.52 11.70
N ALA A 100 0.45 10.26 11.72
CA ALA A 100 -0.89 9.68 11.62
C ALA A 100 -1.16 9.07 10.23
N GLU A 101 -0.79 9.78 9.16
CA GLU A 101 -0.93 9.29 7.78
C GLU A 101 -0.05 8.06 7.56
N LEU A 102 1.22 8.14 7.98
CA LEU A 102 2.15 7.03 7.83
C LEU A 102 1.73 5.82 8.66
N GLN A 103 1.20 6.01 9.88
CA GLN A 103 0.62 4.94 10.69
C GLN A 103 -0.49 4.22 9.94
N LEU A 104 -1.39 4.96 9.29
CA LEU A 104 -2.53 4.36 8.58
C LEU A 104 -2.09 3.60 7.32
N ILE A 105 -1.06 4.08 6.61
CA ILE A 105 -0.43 3.35 5.49
C ILE A 105 0.22 2.05 5.98
N LEU A 106 1.01 2.14 7.05
CA LEU A 106 1.63 0.94 7.65
C LEU A 106 0.56 -0.05 8.13
N ALA A 107 -0.57 0.44 8.67
CA ALA A 107 -1.68 -0.39 9.10
C ALA A 107 -2.36 -1.11 7.94
N HIS A 108 -2.48 -0.47 6.78
CA HIS A 108 -2.95 -1.10 5.55
C HIS A 108 -2.03 -2.24 5.11
N GLU A 109 -0.71 -2.03 5.12
CA GLU A 109 0.26 -3.08 4.78
C GLU A 109 0.30 -4.22 5.80
N VAL A 110 0.12 -3.92 7.08
CA VAL A 110 -0.10 -4.93 8.14
C VAL A 110 -1.40 -5.70 7.86
N GLY A 111 -2.43 -5.04 7.31
CA GLY A 111 -3.67 -5.67 6.88
C GLY A 111 -3.44 -6.77 5.83
N HIS A 112 -2.60 -6.50 4.82
CA HIS A 112 -2.13 -7.53 3.88
C HIS A 112 -1.29 -8.61 4.58
N ALA A 113 -0.40 -8.22 5.50
CA ALA A 113 0.46 -9.16 6.21
C ALA A 113 -0.33 -10.15 7.09
N ALA A 114 -1.38 -9.70 7.78
CA ALA A 114 -2.27 -10.54 8.58
C ALA A 114 -3.06 -11.55 7.71
N ARG A 115 -3.16 -11.27 6.41
CA ARG A 115 -3.91 -12.05 5.43
C ARG A 115 -3.01 -12.76 4.41
N ARG A 116 -1.70 -12.78 4.65
CA ARG A 116 -0.60 -13.26 3.79
C ARG A 116 -0.94 -14.35 2.78
N TRP A 117 -1.56 -15.45 3.21
CA TRP A 117 -1.86 -16.59 2.34
C TRP A 117 -3.06 -16.35 1.41
N LYS A 118 -4.03 -15.53 1.80
CA LYS A 118 -5.15 -15.12 0.94
C LYS A 118 -4.71 -14.07 -0.08
N THR A 119 -3.81 -13.17 0.32
CA THR A 119 -3.21 -12.15 -0.56
C THR A 119 -2.33 -12.77 -1.64
N PHE A 120 -1.61 -13.87 -1.36
CA PHE A 120 -0.74 -14.54 -2.34
C PHE A 120 -1.51 -15.14 -3.53
N PHE A 121 -2.74 -15.63 -3.33
CA PHE A 121 -3.56 -16.23 -4.41
C PHE A 121 -4.54 -15.24 -5.08
N ARG A 122 -4.67 -14.02 -4.57
CA ARG A 122 -5.62 -12.98 -5.04
C ARG A 122 -5.01 -11.58 -5.10
N ALA A 123 -3.70 -11.49 -5.27
CA ALA A 123 -2.95 -10.24 -5.21
C ALA A 123 -3.59 -9.16 -6.10
N GLY A 124 -3.89 -8.00 -5.51
CA GLY A 124 -4.39 -6.81 -6.23
C GLY A 124 -5.88 -6.80 -6.57
N GLY A 125 -6.70 -7.70 -6.00
CA GLY A 125 -8.15 -7.61 -6.15
C GLY A 125 -8.75 -6.51 -5.25
N ILE A 126 -9.69 -5.72 -5.77
CA ILE A 126 -10.42 -4.68 -5.01
C ILE A 126 -10.94 -5.15 -3.63
N SER A 127 -11.42 -6.40 -3.54
CA SER A 127 -11.90 -6.96 -2.28
C SER A 127 -10.79 -7.14 -1.24
N GLU A 128 -9.56 -7.42 -1.66
CA GLU A 128 -8.44 -7.57 -0.74
C GLU A 128 -7.96 -6.20 -0.24
N GLU A 129 -7.90 -5.20 -1.11
CA GLU A 129 -7.62 -3.80 -0.76
C GLU A 129 -8.63 -3.28 0.28
N VAL A 130 -9.93 -3.46 0.04
CA VAL A 130 -10.98 -3.05 0.99
C VAL A 130 -10.88 -3.78 2.33
N LEU A 131 -10.49 -5.06 2.33
CA LEU A 131 -10.30 -5.82 3.57
C LEU A 131 -9.05 -5.35 4.33
N ALA A 132 -7.99 -4.98 3.63
CA ALA A 132 -6.82 -4.33 4.22
C ALA A 132 -7.18 -2.96 4.79
N ASP A 133 -7.93 -2.13 4.07
CA ASP A 133 -8.41 -0.82 4.53
C ASP A 133 -9.26 -0.92 5.79
N ARG A 134 -10.25 -1.83 5.82
CA ARG A 134 -11.11 -2.03 6.99
C ARG A 134 -10.31 -2.48 8.21
N LEU A 135 -9.31 -3.35 7.99
CA LEU A 135 -8.43 -3.77 9.06
C LEU A 135 -7.56 -2.61 9.54
N ALA A 136 -7.01 -1.81 8.63
CA ALA A 136 -6.20 -0.63 8.92
C ALA A 136 -6.96 0.37 9.80
N LEU A 137 -8.19 0.74 9.38
CA LEU A 137 -9.07 1.62 10.14
C LEU A 137 -9.28 1.12 11.57
N ARG A 138 -9.52 -0.19 11.73
CA ARG A 138 -9.72 -0.80 13.05
C ARG A 138 -8.46 -0.76 13.92
N ILE A 139 -7.30 -1.17 13.40
CA ILE A 139 -6.08 -1.30 14.21
C ILE A 139 -5.39 0.04 14.46
N ALA A 140 -5.60 1.02 13.58
CA ALA A 140 -5.13 2.39 13.76
C ALA A 140 -6.15 3.29 14.48
N SER A 141 -7.34 2.77 14.81
CA SER A 141 -8.46 3.57 15.36
C SER A 141 -8.78 4.81 14.52
N ALA A 142 -8.78 4.65 13.19
CA ALA A 142 -9.00 5.71 12.22
C ALA A 142 -10.40 5.64 11.59
N THR A 143 -10.82 6.76 11.02
CA THR A 143 -12.08 6.94 10.29
C THR A 143 -11.91 6.82 8.78
N PRO A 144 -12.96 6.48 8.01
CA PRO A 144 -12.92 6.50 6.54
C PRO A 144 -12.46 7.84 5.95
N GLU A 145 -12.78 8.96 6.59
CA GLU A 145 -12.35 10.31 6.17
C GLU A 145 -10.84 10.49 6.35
N GLN A 146 -10.28 10.03 7.48
CA GLN A 146 -8.83 10.02 7.71
C GLN A 146 -8.11 9.11 6.71
N TRP A 147 -8.73 8.00 6.32
CA TRP A 147 -8.23 7.15 5.23
C TRP A 147 -8.19 7.90 3.91
N LEU A 148 -9.27 8.56 3.51
CA LEU A 148 -9.31 9.29 2.25
C LEU A 148 -8.27 10.42 2.23
N HIS A 149 -8.16 11.17 3.34
CA HIS A 149 -7.13 12.18 3.52
C HIS A 149 -5.72 11.59 3.36
N THR A 150 -5.45 10.45 4.01
CA THR A 150 -4.15 9.76 3.93
C THR A 150 -3.82 9.32 2.51
N VAL A 151 -4.80 8.81 1.75
CA VAL A 151 -4.59 8.46 0.34
C VAL A 151 -4.22 9.69 -0.50
N LEU A 152 -4.93 10.81 -0.31
CA LEU A 152 -4.63 12.07 -1.01
C LEU A 152 -3.25 12.62 -0.61
N ALA A 153 -2.89 12.56 0.67
CA ALA A 153 -1.57 12.93 1.16
C ALA A 153 -0.46 12.04 0.58
N SER A 154 -0.72 10.75 0.38
CA SER A 154 0.20 9.81 -0.25
C SER A 154 0.50 10.21 -1.70
N ILE A 155 -0.52 10.63 -2.45
CA ILE A 155 -0.37 11.13 -3.82
C ILE A 155 0.41 12.45 -3.83
N ALA A 156 0.15 13.35 -2.89
CA ALA A 156 0.93 14.59 -2.76
C ALA A 156 2.40 14.32 -2.39
N ALA A 157 2.65 13.33 -1.53
CA ALA A 157 3.99 12.92 -1.14
C ALA A 157 4.77 12.29 -2.31
N GLU A 158 4.09 11.54 -3.17
CA GLU A 158 4.66 10.94 -4.39
C GLU A 158 3.71 11.06 -5.59
N PRO A 159 3.78 12.16 -6.36
CA PRO A 159 2.88 12.40 -7.49
C PRO A 159 3.00 11.37 -8.63
N SER A 160 4.07 10.56 -8.64
CA SER A 160 4.24 9.44 -9.57
C SER A 160 3.33 8.24 -9.25
N LEU A 161 2.67 8.22 -8.08
CA LEU A 161 1.65 7.23 -7.76
C LEU A 161 0.41 7.47 -8.63
N ALA A 162 0.22 6.60 -9.64
CA ALA A 162 -0.99 6.61 -10.45
C ALA A 162 -2.23 6.38 -9.58
N MET A 163 -3.17 7.33 -9.60
CA MET A 163 -4.52 7.11 -9.09
C MET A 163 -5.25 6.17 -10.03
N ASN A 164 -5.83 5.10 -9.49
CA ASN A 164 -6.62 4.17 -10.29
C ASN A 164 -8.13 4.33 -10.01
N LEU A 165 -8.92 3.74 -10.90
CA LEU A 165 -10.37 3.54 -10.76
C LEU A 165 -10.77 2.74 -9.50
N GLU A 166 -9.82 2.24 -8.71
CA GLU A 166 -10.09 1.51 -7.47
C GLU A 166 -10.25 2.45 -6.28
N LEU A 167 -9.75 3.69 -6.32
CA LEU A 167 -9.94 4.64 -5.22
C LEU A 167 -11.44 4.91 -4.96
N GLU A 168 -12.20 5.22 -6.00
CA GLU A 168 -13.64 5.46 -5.88
C GLU A 168 -14.37 4.23 -5.34
N ARG A 169 -14.00 3.03 -5.82
CA ARG A 169 -14.59 1.76 -5.35
C ARG A 169 -14.25 1.47 -3.90
N ARG A 170 -13.02 1.75 -3.47
CA ARG A 170 -12.58 1.60 -2.07
C ARG A 170 -13.30 2.61 -1.17
N ALA A 171 -13.37 3.87 -1.59
CA ALA A 171 -14.08 4.93 -0.88
C ALA A 171 -15.56 4.56 -0.67
N LEU A 172 -16.24 4.12 -1.73
CA LEU A 172 -17.62 3.62 -1.66
C LEU A 172 -17.76 2.44 -0.68
N ALA A 173 -16.82 1.48 -0.72
CA ALA A 173 -16.85 0.31 0.16
C ALA A 173 -16.55 0.61 1.63
N LEU A 174 -15.95 1.76 1.91
CA LEU A 174 -15.69 2.30 3.25
C LEU A 174 -16.77 3.32 3.69
N GLY A 175 -17.71 3.66 2.81
CA GLY A 175 -18.81 4.58 3.11
C GLY A 175 -18.42 6.06 3.08
N VAL A 176 -17.31 6.42 2.42
CA VAL A 176 -16.87 7.81 2.26
C VAL A 176 -17.07 8.28 0.82
N VAL A 177 -17.53 9.53 0.67
CA VAL A 177 -17.75 10.15 -0.64
C VAL A 177 -16.42 10.68 -1.18
N TYR A 178 -15.98 10.12 -2.30
CA TYR A 178 -14.87 10.66 -3.09
C TYR A 178 -15.41 11.23 -4.38
N SER A 179 -15.19 12.53 -4.62
CA SER A 179 -15.50 13.18 -5.89
C SER A 179 -14.17 13.64 -6.50
N PRO A 180 -13.72 13.07 -7.63
CA PRO A 180 -12.60 13.63 -8.36
C PRO A 180 -13.00 15.03 -8.85
N LEU A 181 -12.15 16.03 -8.59
CA LEU A 181 -12.28 17.37 -9.16
C LEU A 181 -11.90 17.37 -10.64
#